data_AF-A0A953UJ59-F1
#
_entry.id   AF-A0A953UJ59-F1
#
_cell.length_a   1.000
_cell.length_b   1.000
_cell.length_c   1.000
_cell.angle_alpha   90.00
_cell.angle_beta   90.00
_cell.angle_gamma   90.00
#
_symmetry.space_group_name_H-M   'P 1'
#
loop_
_entity.id
_entity.type
_entity.pdbx_description
1 polymer ?
#
loop_
_entity_poly.entity_id
_entity_poly.type
_entity_poly.pdbx_seq_one_letter_code
_entity_poly.pdbx_strand_id
1 'polypeptide(L)'
;MKRNTIAKTLTIAAVTVLALGVAPTAKADDKGCSNVLMQGTFAYTGTGSINPPSPAAGPFVEVGTQTFDGKGGTTFAATASQNGNIRQMTGTGTYTVNPDCTGTMTLQVSPTRAVQIFFVIADGGNEFHAIETDPGLVITRIARRLFPGRAI
;
A
#
# COMPACT_ATOMS: atom_id res chain seq x y z
N MET A 1 49.02 -27.81 -57.59
CA MET A 1 49.20 -28.23 -56.18
C MET A 1 49.25 -26.99 -55.29
N LYS A 2 48.65 -27.08 -54.09
CA LYS A 2 48.56 -26.09 -52.99
C LYS A 2 47.34 -25.14 -52.97
N ARG A 3 46.40 -25.54 -52.09
CA ARG A 3 45.42 -24.78 -51.25
C ARG A 3 46.12 -23.58 -50.56
N ASN A 4 45.54 -22.48 -50.08
CA ASN A 4 44.17 -22.09 -49.69
C ASN A 4 44.17 -20.55 -49.39
N THR A 5 43.21 -19.79 -49.93
CA THR A 5 42.26 -18.87 -49.21
C THR A 5 42.80 -17.66 -48.41
N ILE A 6 42.28 -16.42 -48.50
CA ILE A 6 41.07 -15.81 -47.89
C ILE A 6 41.17 -14.29 -48.17
N ALA A 7 40.16 -13.44 -48.36
CA ALA A 7 38.76 -13.54 -48.77
C ALA A 7 38.19 -12.10 -48.86
N LYS A 8 37.47 -11.85 -49.96
CA LYS A 8 36.16 -11.18 -50.07
C LYS A 8 35.91 -9.83 -49.39
N THR A 9 36.05 -8.84 -50.25
CA THR A 9 35.59 -7.46 -50.29
C THR A 9 34.06 -7.27 -50.15
N LEU A 10 33.69 -6.23 -49.38
CA LEU A 10 32.49 -5.37 -49.41
C LEU A 10 31.10 -6.01 -49.57
N THR A 11 30.29 -6.04 -48.51
CA THR A 11 28.82 -6.01 -48.65
C THR A 11 28.07 -5.46 -47.42
N ILE A 12 27.22 -4.47 -47.71
CA ILE A 12 25.91 -4.15 -47.10
C ILE A 12 25.89 -3.44 -45.74
N ALA A 13 25.56 -2.14 -45.80
CA ALA A 13 24.98 -1.38 -44.70
C ALA A 13 23.66 -2.04 -44.26
N ALA A 14 23.67 -2.70 -43.11
CA ALA A 14 22.50 -3.32 -42.51
C ALA A 14 21.91 -2.39 -41.44
N VAL A 15 20.64 -2.07 -41.64
CA VAL A 15 19.76 -1.23 -40.84
C VAL A 15 19.75 -1.68 -39.38
N THR A 16 20.24 -0.83 -38.46
CA THR A 16 19.99 -0.97 -37.02
C THR A 16 18.54 -0.55 -36.73
N VAL A 17 17.60 -1.48 -36.92
CA VAL A 17 16.20 -1.29 -36.50
C VAL A 17 16.14 -1.36 -34.99
N LEU A 18 15.60 -0.28 -34.44
CA LEU A 18 15.18 -0.02 -33.07
C LEU A 18 14.44 -1.23 -32.44
N ALA A 19 15.10 -1.99 -31.58
CA ALA A 19 14.43 -2.96 -30.70
C ALA A 19 13.94 -2.26 -29.42
N LEU A 20 12.94 -1.38 -29.55
CA LEU A 20 12.13 -0.87 -28.44
C LEU A 20 10.77 -1.59 -28.47
N GLY A 21 10.80 -2.90 -28.25
CA GLY A 21 9.62 -3.76 -28.33
C GLY A 21 9.12 -4.19 -26.97
N VAL A 22 7.94 -3.67 -26.59
CA VAL A 22 7.01 -4.15 -25.57
C VAL A 22 7.57 -4.39 -24.15
N ALA A 23 7.67 -3.30 -23.37
CA ALA A 23 7.36 -3.44 -21.95
C ALA A 23 5.86 -3.82 -21.84
N PRO A 24 5.48 -4.82 -21.04
CA PRO A 24 4.07 -5.09 -20.81
C PRO A 24 3.47 -3.82 -20.21
N THR A 25 2.50 -3.22 -20.90
CA THR A 25 1.62 -2.26 -20.26
C THR A 25 0.89 -3.07 -19.21
N ALA A 26 1.28 -2.95 -17.94
CA ALA A 26 0.48 -3.44 -16.84
C ALA A 26 -0.85 -2.68 -16.91
N LYS A 27 -1.83 -3.26 -17.60
CA LYS A 27 -3.21 -2.83 -17.56
C LYS A 27 -3.64 -3.14 -16.12
N ALA A 28 -3.48 -2.17 -15.23
CA ALA A 28 -4.18 -2.21 -13.96
C ALA A 28 -5.66 -2.43 -14.30
N ASP A 29 -6.24 -3.48 -13.75
CA ASP A 29 -7.66 -3.79 -13.92
C ASP A 29 -8.44 -2.64 -13.29
N ASP A 30 -8.90 -1.70 -14.12
CA ASP A 30 -9.60 -0.50 -13.66
C ASP A 30 -11.01 -0.89 -13.20
N LYS A 31 -11.16 -0.99 -11.88
CA LYS A 31 -12.41 -1.32 -11.20
C LYS A 31 -13.18 -0.07 -10.77
N GLY A 32 -12.76 1.12 -11.23
CA GLY A 32 -13.40 2.40 -10.89
C GLY A 32 -13.15 2.86 -9.44
N CYS A 33 -12.19 2.26 -8.74
CA CYS A 33 -11.85 2.65 -7.37
C CYS A 33 -11.15 4.02 -7.32
N SER A 34 -11.48 4.82 -6.31
CA SER A 34 -10.88 6.15 -6.09
C SER A 34 -10.97 6.55 -4.62
N ASN A 35 -10.34 7.66 -4.24
CA ASN A 35 -10.36 8.14 -2.85
C ASN A 35 -11.78 8.33 -2.30
N VAL A 36 -12.73 8.73 -3.15
CA VAL A 36 -14.14 8.96 -2.80
C VAL A 36 -14.80 7.68 -2.28
N LEU A 37 -14.43 6.52 -2.82
CA LEU A 37 -15.00 5.23 -2.41
C LEU A 37 -14.78 4.96 -0.90
N MET A 38 -13.66 5.44 -0.36
CA MET A 38 -13.31 5.27 1.05
C MET A 38 -13.89 6.36 1.96
N GLN A 39 -14.55 7.40 1.43
CA GLN A 39 -15.04 8.50 2.26
C GLN A 39 -15.92 8.00 3.42
N GLY A 40 -15.64 8.47 4.64
CA GLY A 40 -16.36 8.11 5.86
C GLY A 40 -15.49 7.41 6.91
N THR A 41 -16.14 6.95 7.98
CA THR A 41 -15.47 6.34 9.14
C THR A 41 -15.58 4.82 9.12
N PHE A 42 -14.47 4.15 9.40
CA PHE A 42 -14.33 2.71 9.55
C PHE A 42 -13.93 2.38 10.98
N ALA A 43 -14.55 1.37 11.58
CA ALA A 43 -14.00 0.70 12.75
C ALA A 43 -12.99 -0.36 12.30
N TYR A 44 -11.87 -0.50 12.99
CA TYR A 44 -10.85 -1.47 12.62
C TYR A 44 -10.25 -2.17 13.83
N THR A 45 -9.67 -3.35 13.58
CA THR A 45 -8.79 -4.07 14.49
C THR A 45 -7.47 -4.31 13.79
N GLY A 46 -6.37 -4.08 14.51
CA GLY A 46 -5.01 -4.38 14.07
C GLY A 46 -4.34 -5.41 14.99
N THR A 47 -3.55 -6.32 14.43
CA THR A 47 -2.80 -7.31 15.22
C THR A 47 -1.49 -7.68 14.54
N GLY A 48 -0.48 -8.05 15.33
CA GLY A 48 0.81 -8.45 14.82
C GLY A 48 1.93 -8.34 15.84
N SER A 49 3.12 -8.00 15.37
CA SER A 49 4.31 -7.79 16.21
C SER A 49 5.20 -6.67 15.68
N ILE A 50 5.94 -6.07 16.62
CA ILE A 50 7.09 -5.23 16.32
C ILE A 50 8.34 -6.06 16.56
N ASN A 51 9.24 -6.10 15.58
CA ASN A 51 10.45 -6.90 15.64
C ASN A 51 11.64 -6.08 16.18
N PRO A 52 12.67 -6.75 16.73
CA PRO A 52 13.95 -6.11 17.05
C PRO A 52 14.56 -5.41 15.82
N PRO A 53 15.37 -4.35 16.00
CA PRO A 53 15.96 -3.88 17.26
C PRO A 53 15.12 -2.83 18.01
N SER A 54 13.85 -2.63 17.64
CA SER A 54 13.00 -1.65 18.31
C SER A 54 12.89 -1.93 19.82
N PRO A 55 13.03 -0.92 20.71
CA PRO A 55 12.79 -1.11 22.14
C PRO A 55 11.31 -1.42 22.45
N ALA A 56 10.41 -1.18 21.50
CA ALA A 56 8.99 -1.56 21.57
C ALA A 56 8.72 -2.95 20.99
N ALA A 57 9.76 -3.76 20.72
CA ALA A 57 9.60 -5.10 20.17
C ALA A 57 8.70 -5.98 21.05
N GLY A 58 7.88 -6.79 20.40
CA GLY A 58 6.92 -7.67 21.04
C GLY A 58 5.55 -7.65 20.35
N PRO A 59 4.56 -8.37 20.91
CA PRO A 59 3.21 -8.43 20.38
C PRO A 59 2.54 -7.05 20.37
N PHE A 60 1.72 -6.83 19.35
CA PHE A 60 0.96 -5.60 19.15
C PHE A 60 -0.49 -5.94 18.79
N VAL A 61 -1.43 -5.27 19.42
CA VAL A 61 -2.86 -5.30 19.05
C VAL A 61 -3.47 -3.92 19.26
N GLU A 62 -4.41 -3.55 18.41
CA GLU A 62 -5.15 -2.30 18.55
C GLU A 62 -6.58 -2.42 18.03
N VAL A 63 -7.44 -1.53 18.52
CA VAL A 63 -8.80 -1.34 18.01
C VAL A 63 -9.12 0.15 17.99
N GLY A 64 -9.79 0.60 16.94
CA GLY A 64 -10.04 2.02 16.77
C GLY A 64 -10.93 2.36 15.60
N THR A 65 -10.88 3.63 15.22
CA THR A 65 -11.57 4.18 14.05
C THR A 65 -10.61 4.92 13.14
N GLN A 66 -10.87 4.85 11.85
CA GLN A 66 -10.16 5.57 10.79
C GLN A 66 -11.20 6.32 9.95
N THR A 67 -11.03 7.63 9.76
CA THR A 67 -11.95 8.47 8.99
C THR A 67 -11.24 9.05 7.78
N PHE A 68 -11.77 8.78 6.60
CA PHE A 68 -11.26 9.26 5.32
C PHE A 68 -12.14 10.38 4.77
N ASP A 69 -11.53 11.43 4.22
CA ASP A 69 -12.24 12.60 3.71
C ASP A 69 -12.76 12.46 2.27
N GLY A 70 -12.37 11.40 1.55
CA GLY A 70 -12.70 11.19 0.14
C GLY A 70 -11.77 11.90 -0.84
N LYS A 71 -10.81 12.68 -0.35
CA LYS A 71 -9.92 13.57 -1.09
C LYS A 71 -8.44 13.25 -0.91
N GLY A 72 -8.10 12.35 0.01
CA GLY A 72 -6.74 11.87 0.26
C GLY A 72 -6.22 12.20 1.65
N GLY A 73 -7.01 12.84 2.51
CA GLY A 73 -6.72 13.06 3.92
C GLY A 73 -7.43 12.05 4.82
N THR A 74 -6.78 11.67 5.92
CA THR A 74 -7.35 10.70 6.85
C THR A 74 -6.95 10.98 8.29
N THR A 75 -7.78 10.58 9.24
CA THR A 75 -7.53 10.68 10.68
C THR A 75 -7.85 9.37 11.38
N PHE A 76 -7.21 9.11 12.51
CA PHE A 76 -7.50 7.92 13.31
C PHE A 76 -7.50 8.20 14.81
N ALA A 77 -8.21 7.35 15.53
CA ALA A 77 -8.19 7.25 16.98
C ALA A 77 -8.28 5.77 17.39
N ALA A 78 -7.38 5.31 18.25
CA ALA A 78 -7.27 3.91 18.64
C ALA A 78 -6.77 3.73 20.08
N THR A 79 -7.05 2.55 20.63
CA THR A 79 -6.38 2.02 21.81
C THR A 79 -5.53 0.84 21.39
N ALA A 80 -4.24 0.89 21.71
CA ALA A 80 -3.27 -0.17 21.42
C ALA A 80 -2.75 -0.80 22.71
N SER A 81 -2.46 -2.10 22.65
CA SER A 81 -1.69 -2.84 23.63
C SER A 81 -0.37 -3.28 23.00
N GLN A 82 0.73 -2.70 23.46
CA GLN A 82 2.08 -3.02 23.03
C GLN A 82 2.76 -3.81 24.14
N ASN A 83 3.00 -5.10 23.92
CA ASN A 83 3.58 -5.99 24.94
C ASN A 83 2.84 -5.89 26.30
N GLY A 84 1.50 -5.79 26.26
CA GLY A 84 0.65 -5.61 27.45
C GLY A 84 0.51 -4.17 27.96
N ASN A 85 1.27 -3.21 27.43
CA ASN A 85 1.19 -1.80 27.83
C ASN A 85 0.15 -1.06 26.98
N ILE A 86 -0.87 -0.52 27.63
CA ILE A 86 -1.97 0.18 26.97
C ILE A 86 -1.59 1.62 26.64
N ARG A 87 -1.88 2.05 25.41
CA ARG A 87 -1.69 3.43 24.95
C ARG A 87 -2.86 3.87 24.08
N GLN A 88 -3.27 5.12 24.23
CA GLN A 88 -4.18 5.77 23.31
C GLN A 88 -3.38 6.44 22.20
N MET A 89 -3.88 6.35 20.97
CA MET A 89 -3.23 6.92 19.80
C MET A 89 -4.26 7.72 19.00
N THR A 90 -3.87 8.90 18.58
CA THR A 90 -4.59 9.70 17.61
C THR A 90 -3.60 10.25 16.61
N GLY A 91 -4.05 10.49 15.40
CA GLY A 91 -3.17 11.04 14.37
C GLY A 91 -3.90 11.37 13.10
N THR A 92 -3.12 11.92 12.18
CA THR A 92 -3.55 12.29 10.84
C THR A 92 -2.66 11.59 9.83
N GLY A 93 -3.09 11.60 8.57
CA GLY A 93 -2.34 10.99 7.50
C GLY A 93 -2.89 11.36 6.15
N THR A 94 -2.27 10.76 5.14
CA THR A 94 -2.71 10.84 3.76
C THR A 94 -2.90 9.46 3.18
N TYR A 95 -3.73 9.33 2.16
CA TYR A 95 -3.95 8.08 1.46
C TYR A 95 -4.19 8.31 -0.03
N THR A 96 -3.97 7.27 -0.81
CA THR A 96 -4.28 7.24 -2.24
C THR A 96 -4.84 5.87 -2.59
N VAL A 97 -5.96 5.88 -3.31
CA VAL A 97 -6.62 4.69 -3.85
C VAL A 97 -6.34 4.63 -5.35
N ASN A 98 -5.84 3.48 -5.78
CA ASN A 98 -5.63 3.16 -7.18
C ASN A 98 -6.93 2.63 -7.81
N PRO A 99 -7.08 2.75 -9.15
CA PRO A 99 -8.27 2.24 -9.87
C PRO A 99 -8.53 0.74 -9.70
N ASP A 100 -7.51 -0.06 -9.37
CA ASP A 100 -7.60 -1.50 -9.14
C ASP A 100 -8.04 -1.88 -7.70
N CYS A 101 -8.45 -0.89 -6.91
CA CYS A 101 -8.88 -1.01 -5.51
C CYS A 101 -7.76 -1.34 -4.52
N THR A 102 -6.51 -1.19 -4.92
CA THR A 102 -5.37 -1.13 -4.01
C THR A 102 -5.11 0.31 -3.57
N GLY A 103 -4.28 0.50 -2.55
CA GLY A 103 -3.87 1.83 -2.17
C GLY A 103 -2.78 1.84 -1.11
N THR A 104 -2.30 3.04 -0.83
CA THR A 104 -1.29 3.29 0.18
C THR A 104 -1.75 4.38 1.14
N MET A 105 -1.34 4.29 2.39
CA MET A 105 -1.63 5.27 3.42
C MET A 105 -0.38 5.55 4.25
N THR A 106 -0.13 6.82 4.53
CA THR A 106 0.90 7.27 5.45
C THR A 106 0.22 7.85 6.68
N LEU A 107 0.46 7.26 7.87
CA LEU A 107 -0.11 7.74 9.13
C LEU A 107 0.97 8.33 10.04
N GLN A 108 0.78 9.56 10.49
CA GLN A 108 1.61 10.18 11.51
C GLN A 108 1.16 9.69 12.89
N VAL A 109 1.94 8.79 13.50
CA VAL A 109 1.63 8.16 14.80
C VAL A 109 2.31 8.84 15.99
N SER A 110 3.31 9.69 15.72
CA SER A 110 3.90 10.62 16.67
C SER A 110 4.50 11.81 15.91
N PRO A 111 4.89 12.92 16.57
CA PRO A 111 5.52 14.07 15.88
C PRO A 111 6.76 13.72 15.04
N THR A 112 7.43 12.60 15.35
CA THR A 112 8.68 12.19 14.71
C THR A 112 8.55 10.88 13.93
N ARG A 113 7.37 10.26 13.91
CA ARG A 113 7.16 8.94 13.29
C ARG A 113 5.92 8.89 12.42
N ALA A 114 6.13 8.58 11.15
CA ALA A 114 5.10 8.14 10.24
C ALA A 114 5.24 6.63 9.95
N VAL A 115 4.14 5.96 9.67
CA VAL A 115 4.12 4.57 9.19
C VAL A 115 3.52 4.49 7.80
N GLN A 116 4.02 3.55 7.00
CA GLN A 116 3.58 3.26 5.65
C GLN A 116 2.73 1.99 5.64
N ILE A 117 1.58 2.09 4.99
CA ILE A 117 0.57 1.04 4.96
C ILE A 117 0.18 0.80 3.50
N PHE A 118 0.08 -0.47 3.12
CA PHE A 118 -0.60 -0.89 1.89
C PHE A 118 -1.95 -1.48 2.25
N PHE A 119 -2.98 -1.18 1.46
CA PHE A 119 -4.31 -1.71 1.68
C PHE A 119 -5.00 -2.15 0.39
N VAL A 120 -6.00 -3.02 0.55
CA VAL A 120 -6.89 -3.49 -0.51
C VAL A 120 -8.33 -3.29 -0.05
N ILE A 121 -9.12 -2.62 -0.88
CA ILE A 121 -10.54 -2.37 -0.65
C ILE A 121 -11.34 -3.63 -1.01
N ALA A 122 -12.27 -3.99 -0.15
CA ALA A 122 -13.19 -5.10 -0.30
C ALA A 122 -14.64 -4.61 -0.10
N ASP A 123 -15.60 -5.52 -0.34
CA ASP A 123 -17.03 -5.31 -0.07
C ASP A 123 -17.58 -3.97 -0.59
N GLY A 124 -17.23 -3.62 -1.83
CA GLY A 124 -17.70 -2.39 -2.48
C GLY A 124 -17.34 -1.09 -1.75
N GLY A 125 -16.22 -1.06 -0.99
CA GLY A 125 -15.83 0.11 -0.20
C GLY A 125 -16.36 0.13 1.22
N ASN A 126 -16.96 -0.97 1.70
CA ASN A 126 -17.40 -1.13 3.09
C ASN A 126 -16.39 -1.87 3.96
N GLU A 127 -15.39 -2.52 3.38
CA GLU A 127 -14.30 -3.19 4.08
C GLU A 127 -12.95 -2.85 3.43
N PHE A 128 -11.87 -2.83 4.19
CA PHE A 128 -10.52 -2.91 3.63
C PHE A 128 -9.59 -3.70 4.54
N HIS A 129 -8.64 -4.38 3.91
CA HIS A 129 -7.55 -5.09 4.57
C HIS A 129 -6.26 -4.30 4.38
N ALA A 130 -5.41 -4.27 5.40
CA ALA A 130 -4.16 -3.52 5.31
C ALA A 130 -3.01 -4.23 6.02
N ILE A 131 -1.79 -3.89 5.62
CA ILE A 131 -0.56 -4.27 6.32
C ILE A 131 0.38 -3.07 6.44
N GLU A 132 1.20 -3.04 7.48
CA GLU A 132 2.35 -2.15 7.53
C GLU A 132 3.44 -2.63 6.58
N THR A 133 4.08 -1.70 5.88
CA THR A 133 5.15 -1.98 4.92
C THR A 133 6.51 -1.51 5.41
N ASP A 134 6.58 -0.87 6.58
CA ASP A 134 7.85 -0.45 7.17
C ASP A 134 8.66 -1.66 7.68
N PRO A 135 9.99 -1.64 7.54
CA PRO A 135 10.84 -2.68 8.11
C PRO A 135 10.64 -2.86 9.62
N GLY A 136 10.51 -4.12 10.04
CA GLY A 136 10.38 -4.49 11.45
C GLY A 136 8.95 -4.39 12.00
N LEU A 137 7.99 -3.94 11.21
CA LEU A 137 6.58 -3.94 11.60
C LEU A 137 5.85 -5.05 10.84
N VAL A 138 5.28 -6.00 11.59
CA VAL A 138 4.54 -7.13 11.02
C VAL A 138 3.12 -7.04 11.57
N ILE A 139 2.35 -6.08 11.05
CA ILE A 139 1.02 -5.74 11.55
C ILE A 139 0.03 -5.78 10.39
N THR A 140 -1.11 -6.46 10.61
CA THR A 140 -2.24 -6.44 9.69
C THR A 140 -3.45 -5.77 10.35
N ARG A 141 -4.33 -5.20 9.53
CA ARG A 141 -5.59 -4.58 9.96
C ARG A 141 -6.75 -5.04 9.07
N ILE A 142 -7.91 -5.17 9.69
CA ILE A 142 -9.20 -5.32 9.00
C ILE A 142 -10.11 -4.21 9.49
N ALA A 143 -10.69 -3.47 8.55
CA ALA A 143 -11.50 -2.30 8.83
C ALA A 143 -12.84 -2.39 8.10
N ARG A 144 -13.93 -2.06 8.79
CA ARG A 144 -15.30 -2.05 8.26
C ARG A 144 -15.96 -0.71 8.47
N ARG A 145 -16.77 -0.27 7.53
CA ARG A 145 -17.51 0.99 7.63
C ARG A 145 -18.34 0.98 8.90
N LEU A 146 -18.20 2.01 9.72
CA LEU A 146 -18.86 2.10 11.03
C LEU A 146 -20.39 2.21 10.90
N PHE A 147 -20.85 2.91 9.85
CA PHE A 147 -22.26 3.05 9.51
C PHE A 147 -22.51 2.68 8.04
N PRO A 148 -22.64 1.39 7.71
CA PRO A 148 -22.95 0.96 6.34
C PRO A 148 -24.37 1.41 5.95
N GLY A 149 -24.52 1.95 4.74
CA GLY A 149 -25.83 2.32 4.17
C GLY A 149 -26.43 3.65 4.62
N ARG A 150 -25.76 4.43 5.48
CA ARG A 150 -26.19 5.80 5.80
C ARG A 150 -25.49 6.78 4.85
N ALA A 151 -26.22 7.31 3.87
CA ALA A 151 -25.76 8.47 3.13
C ALA A 151 -25.59 9.64 4.12
N ILE A 152 -24.37 10.17 4.22
CA ILE A 152 -24.07 11.43 4.90
C ILE A 152 -24.22 12.59 3.93
#